data_AF-A0A1E3R537-F1
#
_entry.id   AF-A0A1E3R537-F1
#
_cell.length_a   1.000
_cell.length_b   1.000
_cell.length_c   1.000
_cell.angle_alpha   90.00
_cell.angle_beta   90.00
_cell.angle_gamma   90.00
#
_symmetry.space_group_name_H-M   'P 1'
#
loop_
_entity.id
_entity.type
_entity.pdbx_description
1 polymer ?
#
loop_
_entity_poly.entity_id
_entity_poly.type
_entity_poly.pdbx_seq_one_letter_code
_entity_poly.pdbx_strand_id
1 'polypeptide(L)'
;MSCDTPLRPTLLVFCDSLSYYGPAGGLPSDDARIWPNIVARQLNWDVELIGRIGWTCRDVWWAATQDPRAWAALPRAGAVIFATGGMDSLPSPLPTALRELIRYVRPPWLRRWVRDGYGWLQPRLSPVSRPALPGRLSAEYLEMTRGAIDFNRPGIPVVACLPSVHIAETYGKAHSGREQTVRAITEWAGQHDVPLVDLKAAVGEYVMAGQGNPDGIHWNFEGHQAVAELMVKALVEAGVSCP
;
A
#
# COMPACT_ATOMS: atom_id res chain seq x y z
N MET A 1 -21.76 -36.34 -5.05
CA MET A 1 -22.38 -35.24 -4.31
C MET A 1 -21.27 -34.37 -3.76
N SER A 2 -20.84 -33.36 -4.53
CA SER A 2 -19.90 -32.36 -4.01
C SER A 2 -20.71 -31.38 -3.18
N CYS A 3 -20.33 -31.22 -1.92
CA CYS A 3 -20.84 -30.18 -1.05
C CYS A 3 -20.52 -28.82 -1.69
N ASP A 4 -21.53 -28.19 -2.28
CA ASP A 4 -21.43 -26.85 -2.86
C ASP A 4 -21.40 -25.85 -1.70
N THR A 5 -20.26 -25.77 -1.03
CA THR A 5 -20.03 -24.70 -0.05
C THR A 5 -19.96 -23.41 -0.86
N PRO A 6 -20.84 -22.43 -0.63
CA PRO A 6 -20.78 -21.18 -1.38
C PRO A 6 -19.38 -20.58 -1.24
N LEU A 7 -18.74 -20.31 -2.38
CA LEU A 7 -17.40 -19.72 -2.44
C LEU A 7 -17.40 -18.41 -1.64
N ARG A 8 -16.48 -18.31 -0.68
CA ARG A 8 -16.30 -17.08 0.10
C ARG A 8 -15.81 -15.97 -0.85
N PRO A 9 -16.37 -14.75 -0.76
CA PRO A 9 -15.82 -13.62 -1.50
C PRO A 9 -14.36 -13.37 -1.11
N THR A 10 -13.58 -12.81 -2.03
CA THR A 10 -12.17 -12.47 -1.78
C THR A 10 -12.00 -10.98 -1.52
N LEU A 11 -11.29 -10.60 -0.47
CA LEU A 11 -10.79 -9.24 -0.31
C LEU A 11 -9.53 -9.09 -1.17
N LEU A 12 -9.66 -8.42 -2.32
CA LEU A 12 -8.53 -8.17 -3.22
C LEU A 12 -7.81 -6.88 -2.79
N VAL A 13 -6.54 -6.99 -2.41
CA VAL A 13 -5.76 -5.85 -1.92
C VAL A 13 -4.54 -5.64 -2.80
N PHE A 14 -4.52 -4.51 -3.50
CA PHE A 14 -3.30 -3.99 -4.11
C PHE A 14 -2.53 -3.18 -3.07
N CYS A 15 -1.31 -3.59 -2.74
CA CYS A 15 -0.59 -3.02 -1.59
C CYS A 15 0.91 -2.86 -1.77
N ASP A 16 1.51 -2.06 -0.87
CA ASP A 16 2.94 -2.06 -0.61
C ASP A 16 3.26 -2.85 0.69
N SER A 17 4.49 -2.71 1.20
CA SER A 17 4.95 -3.46 2.38
C SER A 17 4.20 -3.11 3.67
N LEU A 18 3.52 -1.96 3.78
CA LEU A 18 2.75 -1.59 4.97
C LEU A 18 1.61 -2.57 5.27
N SER A 19 1.18 -3.36 4.28
CA SER A 19 0.10 -4.32 4.47
C SER A 19 0.50 -5.64 5.10
N TYR A 20 1.78 -6.02 5.04
CA TYR A 20 2.24 -7.35 5.47
C TYR A 20 3.58 -7.36 6.21
N TYR A 21 4.17 -6.21 6.50
CA TYR A 21 5.32 -6.13 7.40
C TYR A 21 4.86 -5.87 8.82
N GLY A 22 5.35 -6.71 9.74
CA GLY A 22 5.20 -6.50 11.17
C GLY A 22 6.45 -5.89 11.82
N PRO A 23 6.51 -5.89 13.17
CA PRO A 23 7.58 -5.23 13.93
C PRO A 23 8.97 -5.88 13.74
N ALA A 24 9.03 -7.11 13.22
CA ALA A 24 10.29 -7.83 12.98
C ALA A 24 10.64 -8.00 11.49
N GLY A 25 9.81 -7.50 10.57
CA GLY A 25 10.03 -7.59 9.12
C GLY A 25 8.82 -8.11 8.37
N GLY A 26 9.04 -8.53 7.12
CA GLY A 26 7.99 -9.06 6.25
C GLY A 26 7.41 -10.36 6.78
N LEU A 27 6.08 -10.45 6.78
CA LEU A 27 5.32 -11.64 7.18
C LEU A 27 4.74 -12.33 5.95
N PRO A 28 4.43 -13.64 6.05
CA PRO A 28 3.65 -14.34 5.04
C PRO A 28 2.31 -13.64 4.76
N SER A 29 1.82 -13.73 3.52
CA SER A 29 0.55 -13.09 3.12
C SER A 29 -0.68 -13.63 3.87
N ASP A 30 -0.57 -14.81 4.48
CA ASP A 30 -1.60 -15.49 5.27
C ASP A 30 -1.41 -15.34 6.79
N ASP A 31 -0.46 -14.51 7.24
CA ASP A 31 -0.27 -14.26 8.69
C ASP A 31 -1.55 -13.66 9.29
N ALA A 32 -2.10 -14.31 10.31
CA ALA A 32 -3.38 -13.92 10.89
C ALA A 32 -3.40 -12.51 11.52
N ARG A 33 -2.22 -11.92 11.78
CA ARG A 33 -2.06 -10.65 12.50
C ARG A 33 -1.93 -9.43 11.59
N ILE A 34 -1.77 -9.63 10.28
CA ILE A 34 -1.72 -8.50 9.36
C ILE A 34 -3.14 -8.00 9.06
N TRP A 35 -3.28 -6.68 8.91
CA TRP A 35 -4.57 -6.00 8.79
C TRP A 35 -5.48 -6.61 7.69
N PRO A 36 -4.99 -7.05 6.51
CA PRO A 36 -5.88 -7.62 5.49
C PRO A 36 -6.57 -8.91 5.99
N ASN A 37 -5.83 -9.76 6.69
CA ASN A 37 -6.35 -11.02 7.22
C ASN A 37 -7.24 -10.80 8.45
N ILE A 38 -7.02 -9.72 9.21
CA ILE A 38 -7.94 -9.31 10.27
C ILE A 38 -9.28 -8.88 9.67
N VAL A 39 -9.27 -8.02 8.64
CA VAL A 39 -10.48 -7.55 7.95
C VAL A 39 -11.26 -8.71 7.34
N ALA A 40 -10.59 -9.56 6.56
CA ALA A 40 -11.27 -10.67 5.89
C ALA A 40 -11.84 -11.69 6.88
N ARG A 41 -11.19 -11.93 8.03
CA ARG A 41 -11.76 -12.77 9.09
C ARG A 41 -13.07 -12.19 9.64
N GLN A 42 -13.14 -10.87 9.84
CA GLN A 42 -14.37 -10.21 10.29
C GLN A 42 -15.51 -10.32 9.26
N LEU A 43 -15.16 -10.32 7.97
CA LEU A 43 -16.12 -10.49 6.88
C LEU A 43 -16.44 -11.96 6.54
N ASN A 44 -15.71 -12.92 7.10
CA ASN A 44 -15.70 -14.34 6.69
C ASN A 44 -15.35 -14.52 5.19
N TRP A 45 -14.36 -13.75 4.71
CA TRP A 45 -13.87 -13.70 3.33
C TRP A 45 -12.46 -14.30 3.22
N ASP A 46 -12.06 -14.64 2.01
CA ASP A 46 -10.67 -14.98 1.67
C ASP A 46 -9.87 -13.70 1.38
N VAL A 47 -8.54 -13.76 1.34
CA VAL A 47 -7.66 -12.62 1.00
C VAL A 47 -6.82 -12.93 -0.22
N GLU A 48 -6.72 -11.97 -1.13
CA GLU A 48 -5.69 -11.96 -2.17
C GLU A 48 -4.84 -10.69 -2.05
N LEU A 49 -3.57 -10.86 -1.67
CA LEU A 49 -2.61 -9.76 -1.60
C LEU A 49 -1.76 -9.72 -2.86
N ILE A 50 -1.83 -8.59 -3.57
CA ILE A 50 -1.00 -8.29 -4.74
C ILE A 50 -0.16 -7.08 -4.41
N GLY A 51 1.10 -7.33 -4.05
CA GLY A 51 1.96 -6.27 -3.53
C GLY A 51 3.41 -6.67 -3.44
N ARG A 52 4.30 -5.69 -3.50
CA ARG A 52 5.72 -5.85 -3.20
C ARG A 52 6.24 -4.64 -2.44
N ILE A 53 7.36 -4.83 -1.74
CA ILE A 53 8.04 -3.75 -1.05
C ILE A 53 8.37 -2.62 -2.03
N GLY A 54 8.07 -1.39 -1.60
CA GLY A 54 8.39 -0.18 -2.36
C GLY A 54 7.43 0.14 -3.51
N TRP A 55 6.31 -0.58 -3.65
CA TRP A 55 5.31 -0.30 -4.68
C TRP A 55 4.61 1.04 -4.47
N THR A 56 4.42 1.74 -5.58
CA THR A 56 3.67 3.00 -5.70
C THR A 56 2.33 2.75 -6.38
N CYS A 57 1.46 3.76 -6.47
CA CYS A 57 0.22 3.65 -7.26
C CYS A 57 0.48 3.30 -8.74
N ARG A 58 1.66 3.66 -9.29
CA ARG A 58 2.06 3.24 -10.64
C ARG A 58 2.23 1.71 -10.74
N ASP A 59 2.81 1.09 -9.73
CA ASP A 59 3.04 -0.36 -9.73
C ASP A 59 1.73 -1.14 -9.63
N VAL A 60 0.75 -0.58 -8.91
CA VAL A 60 -0.62 -1.10 -8.83
C VAL A 60 -1.28 -1.13 -10.21
N TRP A 61 -1.16 -0.05 -11.00
CA TRP A 61 -1.66 -0.05 -12.38
C TRP A 61 -1.06 -1.17 -13.23
N TRP A 62 0.25 -1.38 -13.13
CA TRP A 62 0.91 -2.45 -13.86
C TRP A 62 0.50 -3.83 -13.35
N ALA A 63 0.35 -4.02 -12.04
CA ALA A 63 -0.13 -5.28 -11.48
C ALA A 63 -1.56 -5.57 -11.97
N ALA A 64 -2.47 -4.60 -11.91
CA ALA A 64 -3.84 -4.78 -12.37
C ALA A 64 -3.93 -5.13 -13.86
N THR A 65 -3.02 -4.61 -14.68
CA THR A 65 -3.05 -4.79 -16.15
C THR A 65 -2.11 -5.85 -16.71
N GLN A 66 -1.21 -6.42 -15.90
CA GLN A 66 -0.20 -7.38 -16.37
C GLN A 66 -0.03 -8.61 -15.46
N ASP A 67 -0.56 -8.61 -14.23
CA ASP A 67 -0.43 -9.75 -13.32
C ASP A 67 -1.61 -10.72 -13.50
N PRO A 68 -1.40 -11.94 -14.00
CA PRO A 68 -2.48 -12.93 -14.15
C PRO A 68 -3.11 -13.32 -12.81
N ARG A 69 -2.42 -13.14 -11.68
CA ARG A 69 -2.99 -13.36 -10.35
C ARG A 69 -4.07 -12.33 -10.03
N ALA A 70 -3.89 -11.07 -10.45
CA ALA A 70 -4.92 -10.03 -10.32
C ALA A 70 -6.16 -10.39 -11.12
N TRP A 71 -5.99 -10.87 -12.35
CA TRP A 71 -7.11 -11.26 -13.20
C TRP A 71 -7.82 -12.50 -12.69
N ALA A 72 -7.11 -13.44 -12.08
CA ALA A 72 -7.72 -14.62 -11.45
C ALA A 72 -8.49 -14.29 -10.16
N ALA A 73 -8.07 -13.25 -9.44
CA ALA A 73 -8.70 -12.83 -8.20
C ALA A 73 -9.91 -11.92 -8.43
N LEU A 74 -9.86 -11.04 -9.43
CA LEU A 74 -10.89 -10.04 -9.67
C LEU A 74 -12.30 -10.61 -9.82
N PRO A 75 -12.57 -11.74 -10.53
CA PRO A 75 -13.91 -12.34 -10.60
C PRO A 75 -14.44 -12.85 -9.27
N ARG A 76 -13.56 -13.19 -8.32
CA ARG A 76 -13.91 -13.73 -6.99
C ARG A 76 -13.96 -12.66 -5.90
N ALA A 77 -13.48 -11.46 -6.19
CA ALA A 77 -13.41 -10.37 -5.21
C ALA A 77 -14.80 -10.04 -4.61
N GLY A 78 -14.89 -9.57 -3.39
CA GLY A 78 -16.09 -8.92 -2.85
C GLY A 78 -15.94 -7.40 -2.81
N ALA A 79 -14.70 -6.94 -2.69
CA ALA A 79 -14.28 -5.55 -2.72
C ALA A 79 -12.80 -5.48 -3.16
N VAL A 80 -12.37 -4.29 -3.56
CA VAL A 80 -10.96 -3.99 -3.86
C VAL A 80 -10.44 -2.90 -2.91
N ILE A 81 -9.23 -3.09 -2.40
CA ILE A 81 -8.52 -2.07 -1.63
C ILE A 81 -7.26 -1.62 -2.36
N PHE A 82 -7.10 -0.31 -2.53
CA PHE A 82 -5.84 0.32 -2.93
C PHE A 82 -5.07 0.79 -1.69
N ALA A 83 -4.22 -0.08 -1.16
CA ALA A 83 -3.36 0.17 -0.01
C ALA A 83 -1.95 0.59 -0.44
N THR A 84 -1.86 1.62 -1.28
CA THR A 84 -0.62 2.27 -1.74
C THR A 84 -0.71 3.79 -1.56
N GLY A 85 0.28 4.56 -2.02
CA GLY A 85 0.37 6.01 -1.79
C GLY A 85 1.41 6.38 -0.73
N GLY A 86 1.70 5.46 0.21
CA GLY A 86 2.76 5.63 1.21
C GLY A 86 4.10 5.88 0.53
N MET A 87 4.54 4.92 -0.28
CA MET A 87 5.78 5.01 -1.05
C MET A 87 5.83 6.18 -2.03
N ASP A 88 4.70 6.53 -2.64
CA ASP A 88 4.57 7.67 -3.55
C ASP A 88 5.04 8.97 -2.89
N SER A 89 4.59 9.17 -1.65
CA SER A 89 4.85 10.39 -0.87
C SER A 89 6.27 10.48 -0.31
N LEU A 90 7.03 9.37 -0.28
CA LEU A 90 8.37 9.35 0.28
C LEU A 90 9.37 10.14 -0.57
N PRO A 91 10.32 10.84 0.05
CA PRO A 91 11.34 11.56 -0.68
C PRO A 91 12.22 10.60 -1.48
N SER A 92 12.44 10.92 -2.75
CA SER A 92 13.23 10.12 -3.68
C SER A 92 14.33 10.98 -4.30
N PRO A 93 15.54 11.02 -3.70
CA PRO A 93 16.69 11.75 -4.24
C PRO A 93 17.10 11.30 -5.64
N LEU A 94 16.79 10.06 -5.98
CA LEU A 94 17.03 9.44 -7.26
C LEU A 94 15.70 8.89 -7.78
N PRO A 95 15.36 9.05 -9.06
CA PRO A 95 14.20 8.39 -9.65
C PRO A 95 14.20 6.89 -9.36
N THR A 96 13.05 6.33 -8.98
CA THR A 96 12.92 4.92 -8.58
C THR A 96 13.55 3.97 -9.59
N ALA A 97 13.35 4.18 -10.90
CA ALA A 97 13.94 3.35 -11.94
C ALA A 97 15.48 3.28 -11.85
N LEU A 98 16.17 4.39 -11.60
CA LEU A 98 17.62 4.43 -11.45
C LEU A 98 18.07 3.77 -10.15
N ARG A 99 17.32 3.94 -9.05
CA ARG A 99 17.58 3.23 -7.79
C ARG A 99 17.47 1.71 -7.99
N GLU A 100 16.46 1.26 -8.72
CA GLU A 100 16.25 -0.16 -9.01
C GLU A 100 17.36 -0.75 -9.90
N LEU A 101 18.08 0.06 -10.71
CA LEU A 101 19.22 -0.42 -11.48
C LEU A 101 20.39 -0.89 -10.61
N ILE A 102 20.48 -0.42 -9.35
CA ILE A 102 21.55 -0.81 -8.42
C ILE A 102 21.64 -2.33 -8.29
N ARG A 103 20.51 -3.05 -8.27
CA ARG A 103 20.50 -4.52 -8.12
C ARG A 103 21.18 -5.26 -9.27
N TYR A 104 21.23 -4.63 -10.44
CA TYR A 104 21.81 -5.17 -11.68
C TYR A 104 23.27 -4.77 -11.89
N VAL A 105 23.82 -3.86 -11.07
CA VAL A 105 25.22 -3.44 -11.15
C VAL A 105 26.14 -4.65 -10.97
N ARG A 106 27.15 -4.76 -11.86
CA ARG A 106 28.19 -5.78 -11.83
C ARG A 106 29.56 -5.12 -11.94
N PRO A 107 30.60 -5.68 -11.29
CA PRO A 107 30.61 -6.88 -10.43
C PRO A 107 30.04 -6.65 -9.01
N PRO A 108 29.89 -7.70 -8.17
CA PRO A 108 29.24 -7.58 -6.86
C PRO A 108 29.85 -6.54 -5.89
N TRP A 109 31.15 -6.31 -5.95
CA TRP A 109 31.81 -5.30 -5.11
C TRP A 109 31.38 -3.89 -5.51
N LEU A 110 31.22 -3.62 -6.81
CA LEU A 110 30.77 -2.31 -7.31
C LEU A 110 29.32 -2.07 -6.89
N ARG A 111 28.46 -3.08 -6.99
CA ARG A 111 27.08 -2.99 -6.51
C ARG A 111 27.00 -2.64 -5.04
N ARG A 112 27.83 -3.27 -4.19
CA ARG A 112 27.88 -2.93 -2.76
C ARG A 112 28.26 -1.47 -2.58
N TRP A 113 29.33 -1.02 -3.24
CA TRP A 113 29.79 0.36 -3.17
C TRP A 113 28.71 1.37 -3.62
N VAL A 114 28.03 1.12 -4.74
CA VAL A 114 26.93 1.97 -5.23
C VAL A 114 25.76 1.98 -4.24
N ARG A 115 25.37 0.81 -3.70
CA ARG A 115 24.30 0.70 -2.71
C ARG A 115 24.65 1.45 -1.42
N ASP A 116 25.87 1.31 -0.93
CA ASP A 116 26.34 1.96 0.29
C ASP A 116 26.44 3.48 0.09
N GLY A 117 26.94 3.93 -1.06
CA GLY A 117 26.96 5.35 -1.44
C GLY A 117 25.56 5.94 -1.53
N TYR A 118 24.61 5.22 -2.14
CA TYR A 118 23.20 5.63 -2.16
C TYR A 118 22.62 5.69 -0.75
N GLY A 119 22.85 4.68 0.10
CA GLY A 119 22.39 4.66 1.49
C GLY A 119 22.98 5.80 2.33
N TRP A 120 24.19 6.27 2.01
CA TRP A 120 24.79 7.44 2.64
C TRP A 120 24.17 8.75 2.14
N LEU A 121 23.89 8.87 0.84
CA LEU A 121 23.30 10.06 0.23
C LEU A 121 21.81 10.24 0.55
N GLN A 122 21.05 9.14 0.55
CA GLN A 122 19.59 9.15 0.66
C GLN A 122 19.08 9.97 1.85
N PRO A 123 19.50 9.71 3.11
CA PRO A 123 19.00 10.47 4.25
C PRO A 123 19.37 11.95 4.20
N ARG A 124 20.51 12.30 3.59
CA ARG A 124 21.01 13.69 3.49
C ARG A 124 20.27 14.51 2.45
N LEU A 125 19.86 13.88 1.35
CA LEU A 125 19.14 14.53 0.27
C LEU A 125 17.62 14.49 0.45
N SER A 126 17.11 13.56 1.25
CA SER A 126 15.67 13.36 1.46
C SER A 126 14.91 14.64 1.85
N PRO A 127 15.40 15.50 2.76
CA PRO A 127 14.68 16.72 3.16
C PRO A 127 14.37 17.69 2.02
N VAL A 128 15.16 17.68 0.94
CA VAL A 128 15.00 18.56 -0.23
C VAL A 128 14.57 17.80 -1.48
N SER A 129 14.35 16.50 -1.37
CA SER A 129 13.99 15.66 -2.50
C SER A 129 12.50 15.74 -2.82
N ARG A 130 12.18 15.55 -4.10
CA ARG A 130 10.79 15.40 -4.56
C ARG A 130 10.23 14.03 -4.12
N PRO A 131 8.90 13.90 -4.02
CA PRO A 131 8.26 12.60 -3.79
C PRO A 131 8.61 11.59 -4.91
N ALA A 132 8.64 10.31 -4.57
CA ALA A 132 8.88 9.21 -5.50
C ALA A 132 7.87 9.18 -6.65
N LEU A 133 6.61 9.50 -6.35
CA LEU A 133 5.58 9.75 -7.34
C LEU A 133 4.80 11.02 -6.95
N PRO A 134 4.71 12.03 -7.85
CA PRO A 134 3.89 13.21 -7.60
C PRO A 134 2.43 12.84 -7.30
N GLY A 135 1.83 13.48 -6.28
CA GLY A 135 0.47 13.14 -5.83
C GLY A 135 -0.59 13.14 -6.92
N ARG A 136 -0.49 14.06 -7.90
CA ARG A 136 -1.36 14.08 -9.08
C ARG A 136 -1.23 12.79 -9.91
N LEU A 137 -0.01 12.31 -10.15
CA LEU A 137 0.21 11.05 -10.86
C LEU A 137 -0.28 9.86 -10.03
N SER A 138 -0.15 9.89 -8.71
CA SER A 138 -0.71 8.85 -7.84
C SER A 138 -2.22 8.75 -8.03
N ALA A 139 -2.94 9.88 -8.01
CA ALA A 139 -4.37 9.93 -8.28
C ALA A 139 -4.73 9.46 -9.70
N GLU A 140 -3.96 9.88 -10.72
CA GLU A 140 -4.18 9.43 -12.11
C GLU A 140 -4.02 7.90 -12.25
N TYR A 141 -3.02 7.29 -11.62
CA TYR A 141 -2.87 5.82 -11.65
C TYR A 141 -3.93 5.08 -10.84
N LEU A 142 -4.38 5.64 -9.72
CA LEU A 142 -5.51 5.09 -8.97
C LEU A 142 -6.77 5.12 -9.84
N GLU A 143 -7.04 6.21 -10.56
CA GLU A 143 -8.19 6.30 -11.46
C GLU A 143 -8.08 5.33 -12.63
N MET A 144 -6.93 5.25 -13.29
CA MET A 144 -6.71 4.29 -14.37
C MET A 144 -7.00 2.86 -13.88
N THR A 145 -6.52 2.51 -12.69
CA THR A 145 -6.74 1.19 -12.09
C THR A 145 -8.21 0.97 -11.73
N ARG A 146 -8.86 1.93 -11.07
CA ARG A 146 -10.29 1.88 -10.71
C ARG A 146 -11.15 1.72 -11.96
N GLY A 147 -10.93 2.54 -12.98
CA GLY A 147 -11.67 2.48 -14.24
C GLY A 147 -11.49 1.16 -14.97
N ALA A 148 -10.29 0.57 -14.98
CA ALA A 148 -10.06 -0.75 -15.55
C ALA A 148 -10.76 -1.86 -14.75
N ILE A 149 -10.76 -1.78 -13.42
CA ILE A 149 -11.48 -2.72 -12.55
C ILE A 149 -12.98 -2.61 -12.78
N ASP A 150 -13.52 -1.40 -12.77
CA ASP A 150 -14.95 -1.13 -12.99
C ASP A 150 -15.41 -1.60 -14.37
N PHE A 151 -14.60 -1.41 -15.42
CA PHE A 151 -14.89 -1.96 -16.75
C PHE A 151 -15.02 -3.49 -16.75
N ASN A 152 -14.16 -4.20 -16.02
CA ASN A 152 -14.18 -5.67 -15.95
C ASN A 152 -15.17 -6.23 -14.93
N ARG A 153 -15.48 -5.45 -13.90
CA ARG A 153 -16.40 -5.81 -12.82
C ARG A 153 -17.16 -4.56 -12.32
N PRO A 154 -18.19 -4.14 -13.05
CA PRO A 154 -18.92 -2.91 -12.75
C PRO A 154 -19.47 -2.88 -11.32
N GLY A 155 -19.26 -1.77 -10.63
CA GLY A 155 -19.85 -1.50 -9.31
C GLY A 155 -19.27 -2.32 -8.15
N ILE A 156 -18.11 -2.99 -8.33
CA ILE A 156 -17.42 -3.58 -7.18
C ILE A 156 -17.02 -2.48 -6.17
N PRO A 157 -17.26 -2.66 -4.86
CA PRO A 157 -16.81 -1.72 -3.84
C PRO A 157 -15.30 -1.50 -3.89
N VAL A 158 -14.86 -0.23 -3.86
CA VAL A 158 -13.45 0.16 -3.83
C VAL A 158 -13.19 1.05 -2.63
N VAL A 159 -12.11 0.78 -1.90
CA VAL A 159 -11.58 1.63 -0.83
C VAL A 159 -10.12 1.98 -1.13
N ALA A 160 -9.68 3.19 -0.79
CA ALA A 160 -8.29 3.59 -0.97
C ALA A 160 -7.66 4.14 0.32
N CYS A 161 -6.34 4.02 0.43
CA CYS A 161 -5.58 4.53 1.57
C CYS A 161 -4.99 5.91 1.29
N LEU A 162 -4.93 6.74 2.33
CA LEU A 162 -4.05 7.89 2.38
C LEU A 162 -2.68 7.49 2.97
N PRO A 163 -1.57 8.15 2.55
CA PRO A 163 -0.23 7.80 3.00
C PRO A 163 -0.07 7.85 4.53
N SER A 164 0.75 6.95 5.09
CA SER A 164 1.10 6.97 6.51
C SER A 164 2.18 8.01 6.86
N VAL A 165 2.73 7.93 8.06
CA VAL A 165 3.92 8.63 8.55
C VAL A 165 5.03 7.63 8.91
N HIS A 166 6.24 8.12 9.19
CA HIS A 166 7.40 7.30 9.51
C HIS A 166 8.42 8.10 10.34
N ILE A 167 9.27 7.42 11.11
CA ILE A 167 10.46 7.98 11.76
C ILE A 167 11.77 7.48 11.13
N ALA A 168 11.67 6.88 9.95
CA ALA A 168 12.80 6.28 9.23
C ALA A 168 13.95 7.28 8.95
N GLU A 169 15.13 6.98 9.48
CA GLU A 169 16.37 7.73 9.23
C GLU A 169 16.73 7.71 7.74
N THR A 170 16.50 6.58 7.05
CA THR A 170 16.80 6.39 5.63
C THR A 170 16.14 7.43 4.72
N TYR A 171 14.98 7.97 5.15
CA TYR A 171 14.23 9.02 4.45
C TYR A 171 14.40 10.40 5.11
N GLY A 172 15.42 10.57 5.96
CA GLY A 172 15.68 11.81 6.69
C GLY A 172 14.52 12.27 7.56
N LYS A 173 13.62 11.35 7.96
CA LYS A 173 12.36 11.64 8.66
C LYS A 173 11.48 12.68 7.94
N ALA A 174 11.63 12.84 6.63
CA ALA A 174 10.97 13.88 5.87
C ALA A 174 9.63 13.40 5.29
N HIS A 175 8.59 14.23 5.43
CA HIS A 175 7.23 13.99 4.91
C HIS A 175 6.77 15.05 3.91
N SER A 176 7.71 15.74 3.25
CA SER A 176 7.41 16.89 2.37
C SER A 176 6.42 16.54 1.23
N GLY A 177 6.42 15.30 0.75
CA GLY A 177 5.50 14.83 -0.28
C GLY A 177 4.10 14.43 0.21
N ARG A 178 3.91 14.27 1.53
CA ARG A 178 2.69 13.67 2.08
C ARG A 178 1.46 14.54 1.87
N GLU A 179 1.54 15.82 2.20
CA GLU A 179 0.41 16.74 2.12
C GLU A 179 -0.15 16.84 0.70
N GLN A 180 0.73 17.01 -0.29
CA GLN A 180 0.33 17.05 -1.70
C GLN A 180 -0.30 15.74 -2.17
N THR A 181 0.22 14.60 -1.71
CA THR A 181 -0.31 13.27 -2.04
C THR A 181 -1.69 13.06 -1.43
N VAL A 182 -1.88 13.43 -0.16
CA VAL A 182 -3.19 13.38 0.49
C VAL A 182 -4.19 14.24 -0.26
N ARG A 183 -3.85 15.49 -0.54
CA ARG A 183 -4.76 16.40 -1.24
C ARG A 183 -5.22 15.81 -2.58
N ALA A 184 -4.30 15.29 -3.38
CA ALA A 184 -4.62 14.74 -4.69
C ALA A 184 -5.50 13.48 -4.60
N ILE A 185 -5.21 12.57 -3.66
CA ILE A 185 -6.01 11.35 -3.48
C ILE A 185 -7.39 11.69 -2.91
N THR A 186 -7.49 12.64 -1.96
CA THR A 186 -8.78 13.12 -1.43
C THR A 186 -9.63 13.78 -2.49
N GLU A 187 -9.05 14.61 -3.35
CA GLU A 187 -9.76 15.22 -4.48
C GLU A 187 -10.29 14.17 -5.46
N TRP A 188 -9.44 13.20 -5.85
CA TRP A 188 -9.85 12.09 -6.71
C TRP A 188 -10.95 11.22 -6.08
N ALA A 189 -10.81 10.89 -4.81
CA ALA A 189 -11.76 10.05 -4.09
C ALA A 189 -13.14 10.70 -4.00
N GLY A 190 -13.21 12.02 -3.76
CA GLY A 190 -14.47 12.77 -3.75
C GLY A 190 -15.12 12.89 -5.13
N GLN A 191 -14.36 12.79 -6.22
CA GLN A 191 -14.90 12.79 -7.59
C GLN A 191 -15.52 11.43 -8.00
N HIS A 192 -15.14 10.35 -7.31
CA HIS A 192 -15.50 8.97 -7.68
C HIS A 192 -16.19 8.21 -6.54
N ASP A 193 -16.58 8.92 -5.48
CA ASP A 193 -17.23 8.37 -4.29
C ASP A 193 -16.48 7.16 -3.68
N VAL A 194 -15.14 7.25 -3.61
CA VAL A 194 -14.28 6.20 -3.04
C VAL A 194 -14.01 6.49 -1.56
N PRO A 195 -14.45 5.66 -0.61
CA PRO A 195 -14.10 5.84 0.80
C PRO A 195 -12.60 5.75 1.06
N LEU A 196 -12.12 6.56 1.99
CA LEU A 196 -10.70 6.70 2.32
C LEU A 196 -10.36 6.24 3.73
N VAL A 197 -9.25 5.52 3.86
CA VAL A 197 -8.64 5.18 5.15
C VAL A 197 -7.36 6.00 5.35
N ASP A 198 -7.33 6.87 6.36
CA ASP A 198 -6.10 7.59 6.73
C ASP A 198 -5.19 6.72 7.59
N LEU A 199 -4.15 6.16 6.97
CA LEU A 199 -3.16 5.35 7.65
C LEU A 199 -2.42 6.13 8.74
N LYS A 200 -2.19 7.44 8.57
CA LYS A 200 -1.58 8.27 9.62
C LYS A 200 -2.47 8.32 10.85
N ALA A 201 -3.79 8.44 10.68
CA ALA A 201 -4.72 8.49 11.78
C ALA A 201 -4.73 7.17 12.57
N ALA A 202 -4.59 6.03 11.88
CA ALA A 202 -4.54 4.72 12.53
C ALA A 202 -3.23 4.46 13.29
N VAL A 203 -2.09 4.83 12.71
CA VAL A 203 -0.79 4.32 13.17
C VAL A 203 0.18 5.37 13.68
N GLY A 204 -0.18 6.65 13.58
CA GLY A 204 0.70 7.78 13.88
C GLY A 204 1.29 7.72 15.28
N GLU A 205 0.49 7.41 16.30
CA GLU A 205 0.98 7.34 17.69
C GLU A 205 2.03 6.23 17.87
N TYR A 206 1.78 5.03 17.36
CA TYR A 206 2.71 3.90 17.45
C TYR A 206 4.02 4.18 16.71
N VAL A 207 3.93 4.73 15.48
CA VAL A 207 5.09 5.03 14.66
C VAL A 207 5.94 6.13 15.27
N MET A 208 5.32 7.22 15.72
CA MET A 208 6.05 8.36 16.30
C MET A 208 6.66 8.01 17.67
N ALA A 209 6.07 7.05 18.40
CA ALA A 209 6.64 6.50 19.62
C ALA A 209 7.74 5.43 19.37
N GLY A 210 8.04 5.10 18.11
CA GLY A 210 9.05 4.09 17.76
C GLY A 210 8.66 2.66 18.12
N GLN A 211 7.36 2.37 18.24
CA GLN A 211 6.84 1.06 18.65
C GLN A 211 6.74 0.07 17.48
N GLY A 212 7.20 0.44 16.29
CA GLY A 212 7.16 -0.40 15.09
C GLY A 212 8.45 -1.16 14.81
N ASN A 213 8.64 -1.47 13.54
CA ASN A 213 9.86 -2.06 13.02
C ASN A 213 11.06 -1.11 13.19
N PRO A 214 12.26 -1.63 13.49
CA PRO A 214 13.48 -0.81 13.58
C PRO A 214 13.79 0.06 12.36
N ASP A 215 13.23 -0.23 11.19
CA ASP A 215 13.35 0.64 10.01
C ASP A 215 12.60 1.99 10.13
N GLY A 216 11.71 2.12 11.11
CA GLY A 216 10.93 3.32 11.38
C GLY A 216 9.79 3.58 10.40
N ILE A 217 9.44 2.62 9.54
CA ILE A 217 8.36 2.72 8.53
C ILE A 217 7.19 1.80 8.91
N HIS A 218 7.48 0.53 9.18
CA HIS A 218 6.44 -0.47 9.41
C HIS A 218 6.01 -0.46 10.88
N TRP A 219 4.72 -0.62 11.13
CA TRP A 219 4.13 -0.53 12.47
C TRP A 219 4.03 -1.90 13.18
N ASN A 220 3.62 -1.88 14.45
CA ASN A 220 3.36 -3.05 15.27
C ASN A 220 2.00 -3.72 14.95
N PHE A 221 1.69 -4.81 15.66
CA PHE A 221 0.42 -5.51 15.48
C PHE A 221 -0.78 -4.69 15.96
N GLU A 222 -0.61 -3.80 16.93
CA GLU A 222 -1.61 -2.83 17.34
C GLU A 222 -1.94 -1.85 16.21
N GLY A 223 -0.94 -1.40 15.45
CA GLY A 223 -1.14 -0.63 14.22
C GLY A 223 -1.94 -1.41 13.17
N HIS A 224 -1.66 -2.70 12.98
CA HIS A 224 -2.46 -3.54 12.08
C HIS A 224 -3.91 -3.67 12.53
N GLN A 225 -4.16 -3.80 13.83
CA GLN A 225 -5.51 -3.84 14.39
C GLN A 225 -6.25 -2.52 14.14
N ALA A 226 -5.61 -1.38 14.42
CA ALA A 226 -6.18 -0.05 14.19
C ALA A 226 -6.52 0.20 12.70
N VAL A 227 -5.63 -0.21 11.79
CA VAL A 227 -5.90 -0.12 10.34
C VAL A 227 -7.08 -1.00 9.94
N ALA A 228 -7.16 -2.23 10.46
CA ALA A 228 -8.26 -3.14 10.15
C ALA A 228 -9.62 -2.56 10.58
N GLU A 229 -9.69 -1.92 11.76
CA GLU A 229 -10.91 -1.29 12.25
C GLU A 229 -11.39 -0.13 11.38
N LEU A 230 -10.47 0.71 10.89
CA LEU A 230 -10.84 1.76 9.92
C LEU A 230 -11.24 1.19 8.56
N MET A 231 -10.56 0.12 8.12
CA MET A 231 -10.84 -0.51 6.84
C MET A 231 -12.24 -1.13 6.80
N VAL A 232 -12.67 -1.80 7.88
CA VAL A 232 -14.04 -2.35 7.96
C VAL A 232 -15.08 -1.24 7.88
N LYS A 233 -14.87 -0.10 8.55
CA LYS A 233 -15.77 1.06 8.45
C LYS A 233 -15.86 1.60 7.03
N ALA A 234 -14.72 1.76 6.36
CA ALA A 234 -14.66 2.24 4.97
C ALA A 234 -15.30 1.24 3.99
N LEU A 235 -15.16 -0.07 4.21
CA LEU A 235 -15.81 -1.09 3.40
C LEU A 235 -17.33 -1.06 3.56
N VAL A 236 -17.84 -0.84 4.78
CA VAL A 236 -19.28 -0.65 5.02
C VAL A 236 -19.79 0.61 4.30
N GLU A 237 -19.04 1.71 4.36
CA GLU A 237 -19.36 2.93 3.61
C GLU A 237 -19.36 2.69 2.10
N ALA A 238 -18.48 1.83 1.59
CA ALA A 238 -18.43 1.41 0.19
C ALA A 238 -19.54 0.40 -0.19
N GLY A 239 -20.44 0.05 0.73
CA GLY A 239 -21.58 -0.84 0.49
C GLY A 239 -21.33 -2.33 0.75
N VAL A 240 -20.21 -2.70 1.39
CA VAL A 240 -19.98 -4.08 1.84
C VAL A 240 -20.84 -4.37 3.07
N SER A 241 -21.68 -5.41 2.98
CA SER A 241 -22.44 -5.89 4.14
C SER A 241 -21.52 -6.68 5.07
N CYS A 242 -21.42 -6.26 6.34
CA CYS A 242 -20.79 -7.08 7.37
C CYS A 242 -21.77 -8.18 7.83
N PRO A 243 -21.29 -9.40 8.12
CA PRO A 243 -22.11 -10.47 8.70
C PRO A 243 -22.70 -10.11 10.07
#